data_AF-A0A6G3PYQ9-F1
#
_entry.id   AF-A0A6G3PYQ9-F1
#
_cell.length_a   1.000
_cell.length_b   1.000
_cell.length_c   1.000
_cell.angle_alpha   90.00
_cell.angle_beta   90.00
_cell.angle_gamma   90.00
#
_symmetry.space_group_name_H-M   'P 1'
#
loop_
_entity.id
_entity.type
_entity.pdbx_description
1 polymer ?
#
loop_
_entity_poly.entity_id
_entity_poly.type
_entity_poly.pdbx_seq_one_letter_code
_entity_poly.pdbx_strand_id
1 'polypeptide(L)' 'HANATAPALLACLDDPEARVVAAGHPALPTQAITALVTGADLRSAEAAAANPSLPRAVMTELLPPAPAPAV' A
#
# COMPACT_ATOMS: atom_id res chain seq x y z
N HIS A 1 -7.27 15.37 0.84
CA HIS A 1 -8.29 15.81 1.82
C HIS A 1 -8.38 14.78 2.91
N ALA A 2 -8.21 15.17 4.18
CA ALA A 2 -8.28 14.24 5.33
C ALA A 2 -9.64 13.52 5.49
N ASN A 3 -10.68 13.99 4.78
CA ASN A 3 -12.03 13.42 4.80
C ASN A 3 -12.41 12.69 3.49
N ALA A 4 -11.43 12.32 2.66
CA ALA A 4 -11.71 11.52 1.47
C ALA A 4 -12.24 10.14 1.89
N THR A 5 -13.39 9.75 1.33
CA THR A 5 -14.01 8.46 1.60
C THR A 5 -13.30 7.35 0.82
N ALA A 6 -13.36 6.11 1.33
CA ALA A 6 -12.83 4.94 0.64
C ALA A 6 -13.21 4.84 -0.85
N PRO A 7 -14.48 5.00 -1.28
CA PRO A 7 -14.84 4.94 -2.70
C PRO A 7 -14.21 6.06 -3.54
N ALA A 8 -14.04 7.27 -2.99
CA ALA A 8 -13.37 8.35 -3.70
C ALA A 8 -11.87 8.04 -3.90
N LEU A 9 -11.22 7.47 -2.88
CA LEU A 9 -9.82 7.05 -2.97
C LEU A 9 -9.61 5.92 -3.97
N LEU A 10 -10.54 4.96 -4.04
CA LEU A 10 -10.49 3.89 -5.04
C LEU A 10 -10.58 4.46 -6.46
N ALA A 11 -11.46 5.42 -6.71
CA ALA A 11 -11.53 6.09 -8.01
C ALA A 11 -10.23 6.85 -8.35
N CYS A 12 -9.54 7.39 -7.36
CA CYS A 12 -8.23 8.03 -7.55
C CYS A 12 -7.09 7.06 -7.89
N LEU A 13 -7.26 5.74 -7.70
CA LEU A 13 -6.23 4.77 -8.08
C LEU A 13 -6.13 4.58 -9.60
N ASP A 14 -7.17 4.90 -10.35
CA ASP A 14 -7.15 4.82 -11.82
C ASP A 14 -6.35 5.95 -12.46
N ASP A 15 -6.15 7.07 -11.75
CA ASP A 15 -5.33 8.20 -12.19
C ASP A 15 -3.88 8.07 -11.69
N PRO A 16 -2.86 7.94 -12.57
CA PRO A 16 -1.47 7.75 -12.16
C PRO A 16 -0.93 8.83 -11.21
N GLU A 17 -1.35 10.09 -11.40
CA GLU A 17 -0.89 11.21 -10.56
C GLU A 17 -1.56 11.17 -9.18
N ALA A 18 -2.87 10.89 -9.10
CA ALA A 18 -3.58 10.77 -7.84
C ALA A 18 -3.33 9.45 -7.10
N ARG A 19 -2.92 8.39 -7.81
CA ARG A 19 -2.72 7.04 -7.25
C ARG A 19 -1.74 7.03 -6.10
N VAL A 20 -0.62 7.74 -6.22
CA VAL A 20 0.43 7.80 -5.19
C VAL A 20 -0.12 8.44 -3.91
N VAL A 21 -0.89 9.51 -4.06
CA VAL A 21 -1.50 10.22 -2.93
C VAL A 21 -2.59 9.37 -2.28
N ALA A 22 -3.40 8.68 -3.08
CA ALA A 22 -4.43 7.78 -2.59
C ALA A 22 -3.85 6.55 -1.90
N ALA A 23 -2.76 5.98 -2.42
CA ALA A 23 -2.05 4.82 -1.90
C ALA A 23 -1.55 5.03 -0.46
N GLY A 24 -1.09 6.24 -0.12
CA GLY A 24 -0.65 6.59 1.24
C GLY A 24 -1.78 7.01 2.19
N HIS A 25 -3.05 7.03 1.76
CA HIS A 25 -4.14 7.57 2.55
C HIS A 25 -4.68 6.56 3.58
N PRO A 26 -4.82 6.93 4.87
CA PRO A 26 -5.22 5.99 5.94
C PRO A 26 -6.63 5.40 5.74
N ALA A 27 -7.52 6.11 5.04
CA ALA A 27 -8.87 5.63 4.75
C ALA A 27 -8.94 4.67 3.54
N LEU A 28 -7.81 4.34 2.90
CA LEU A 28 -7.81 3.37 1.80
C LEU A 28 -8.08 1.97 2.36
N PRO A 29 -8.96 1.16 1.72
CA PRO A 29 -9.20 -0.21 2.15
C PRO A 29 -7.93 -1.05 2.15
N THR A 30 -7.74 -1.83 3.22
CA THR A 30 -6.58 -2.70 3.42
C THR A 30 -6.29 -3.59 2.21
N GLN A 31 -7.32 -4.19 1.61
CA GLN A 31 -7.18 -5.03 0.43
C GLN A 31 -6.57 -4.28 -0.77
N ALA A 32 -6.94 -3.02 -0.98
CA ALA A 32 -6.39 -2.19 -2.04
C ALA A 32 -4.93 -1.82 -1.74
N ILE A 33 -4.61 -1.50 -0.48
CA ILE A 33 -3.22 -1.25 -0.05
C ILE A 33 -2.35 -2.49 -0.33
N THR A 34 -2.80 -3.68 0.06
CA THR A 34 -2.08 -4.93 -0.18
C THR A 34 -1.81 -5.17 -1.67
N ALA A 35 -2.82 -4.98 -2.53
CA ALA A 35 -2.68 -5.14 -3.97
C ALA A 35 -1.65 -4.16 -4.57
N LEU A 36 -1.65 -2.91 -4.09
CA LEU A 36 -0.71 -1.88 -4.55
C LEU A 36 0.74 -2.24 -4.21
N VAL A 37 1.01 -2.75 -3.01
CA VAL A 37 2.38 -3.09 -2.63
C VAL A 37 2.95 -4.26 -3.44
N THR A 38 2.09 -5.20 -3.86
CA THR A 38 2.53 -6.39 -4.62
C THR A 38 2.53 -6.23 -6.14
N GLY A 39 1.83 -5.23 -6.69
CA GLY A 39 1.54 -5.19 -8.13
C GLY A 39 1.51 -3.82 -8.80
N ALA A 40 1.72 -2.72 -8.06
CA ALA A 40 1.73 -1.38 -8.66
C ALA A 40 3.12 -0.95 -9.14
N ASP A 41 3.16 0.20 -9.82
CA ASP A 41 4.40 0.93 -10.07
C ASP A 41 5.13 1.27 -8.76
N LEU A 42 6.46 1.39 -8.84
CA LEU A 42 7.33 1.56 -7.66
C LEU A 42 6.86 2.68 -6.72
N ARG A 43 6.49 3.83 -7.28
CA ARG A 43 6.08 5.00 -6.49
C ARG A 43 4.79 4.74 -5.72
N SER A 44 3.82 4.09 -6.35
CA SER A 44 2.55 3.72 -5.69
C SER A 44 2.75 2.60 -4.67
N ALA A 45 3.64 1.65 -4.94
CA ALA A 45 4.00 0.58 -4.00
C ALA A 45 4.70 1.15 -2.76
N GLU A 46 5.63 2.10 -2.92
CA GLU A 46 6.29 2.82 -1.83
C GLU A 46 5.28 3.60 -0.97
N ALA A 47 4.36 4.34 -1.60
CA ALA A 47 3.33 5.08 -0.89
C ALA A 47 2.37 4.14 -0.12
N ALA A 48 1.99 3.00 -0.71
CA ALA A 48 1.19 1.98 -0.05
C ALA A 48 1.94 1.30 1.11
N ALA A 49 3.25 1.07 0.97
CA ALA A 49 4.09 0.53 2.03
C ALA A 49 4.21 1.50 3.23
N ALA A 50 4.18 2.80 2.98
CA ALA A 50 4.16 3.85 4.01
C ALA A 50 2.77 4.09 4.62
N ASN A 51 1.71 3.43 4.12
CA ASN A 51 0.35 3.65 4.59
C ASN A 51 0.17 3.09 6.02
N PRO A 52 -0.32 3.89 6.99
CA PRO A 52 -0.52 3.44 8.37
C PRO A 52 -1.57 2.33 8.53
N SER A 53 -2.44 2.15 7.52
CA SER A 53 -3.47 1.11 7.49
C SER A 53 -2.99 -0.20 6.85
N LEU A 54 -1.71 -0.29 6.43
CA LEU A 54 -1.13 -1.53 5.91
C LEU A 54 -0.93 -2.55 7.07
N PRO A 55 -1.41 -3.80 6.94
CA PRO A 55 -1.24 -4.81 7.98
C PRO A 55 0.23 -5.24 8.08
N ARG A 56 0.70 -5.38 9.32
CA ARG A 56 2.07 -5.89 9.60
C ARG A 56 2.34 -7.27 9.01
N ALA A 57 1.32 -8.12 8.90
CA ALA A 57 1.46 -9.44 8.29
C ALA A 57 1.90 -9.33 6.82
N VAL A 58 1.27 -8.43 6.05
CA VAL A 58 1.63 -8.16 4.65
C VAL A 58 3.05 -7.58 4.56
N MET A 59 3.42 -6.66 5.46
CA MET A 59 4.81 -6.17 5.53
C MET A 59 5.82 -7.29 5.78
N THR A 60 5.46 -8.26 6.61
CA THR A 60 6.33 -9.40 6.96
C THR A 60 6.49 -10.34 5.77
N GLU A 61 5.44 -10.55 4.96
CA GLU A 61 5.51 -11.35 3.73
C GLU A 61 6.38 -10.71 2.64
N LEU A 62 6.51 -9.38 2.66
CA LEU A 62 7.37 -8.64 1.71
C LEU A 62 8.85 -8.66 2.10
N LEU A 63 9.16 -8.91 3.38
CA LEU A 63 10.54 -9.01 3.81
C LEU A 63 11.14 -10.32 3.30
N PRO A 64 12.41 -10.29 2.85
CA PRO A 64 13.11 -11.53 2.55
C PRO A 64 13.11 -12.41 3.80
N PRO A 65 12.97 -13.75 3.65
CA PRO A 65 13.07 -14.65 4.79
C PRO A 65 14.38 -14.39 5.51
N ALA A 66 14.34 -14.37 6.85
CA ALA A 66 15.54 -14.24 7.65
C ALA A 66 16.56 -15.30 7.18
N PRO A 67 17.85 -14.94 7.03
CA PRO A 67 18.85 -15.91 6.60
C PRO A 67 18.83 -17.09 7.58
N ALA A 68 18.77 -18.30 7.03
CA ALA A 68 18.80 -19.51 7.85
C ALA A 68 20.04 -19.48 8.76
N PRO A 69 19.93 -19.90 10.03
CA PRO A 69 21.08 -19.94 10.92
C PRO A 69 22.15 -20.84 10.29
N ALA A 70 23.37 -20.31 10.16
CA ALA A 70 24.52 -21.11 9.75
C ALA A 70 24.75 -22.19 10.83
N VAL A 71 24.51 -23.45 10.48
CA VAL A 71 24.82 -24.64 11.30
C VAL A 71 26.28 -25.01 11.13
#